data_AF-A0A952EF82-F1
#
_entry.id   AF-A0A952EF82-F1
#
_cell.length_a   1.000
_cell.length_b   1.000
_cell.length_c   1.000
_cell.angle_alpha   90.00
_cell.angle_beta   90.00
_cell.angle_gamma   90.00
#
_symmetry.space_group_name_H-M   'P 1'
#
loop_
_entity.id
_entity.type
_entity.pdbx_description
1 polymer ?
#
loop_
_entity_poly.entity_id
_entity_poly.type
_entity_poly.pdbx_seq_one_letter_code
_entity_poly.pdbx_strand_id
1 'polypeptide(L)'
;MKIPRSLQRGATDGDCDCLPRPDAPSGDAPPGAAPATTEPLTMYMLRYRDAWFGLEKRVSFEAADVAAALAMIALEPIGEWAELLVDGAVICRRGHEPGGAPDYWVVD
;
A
#
# COMPACT_ATOMS: atom_id res chain seq x y z
N MET A 1 39.52 -23.26 52.53
CA MET A 1 38.83 -22.20 53.30
C MET A 1 37.44 -22.00 52.71
N LYS A 2 36.47 -21.71 53.58
CA LYS A 2 35.03 -21.53 53.34
C LYS A 2 34.72 -20.01 53.30
N ILE A 3 33.51 -19.65 52.81
CA ILE A 3 32.73 -18.38 52.99
C ILE A 3 32.50 -17.62 51.64
N PRO A 4 31.32 -17.02 51.32
CA PRO A 4 29.94 -17.28 51.75
C PRO A 4 28.90 -17.31 50.59
N ARG A 5 27.63 -17.39 51.00
CA ARG A 5 26.36 -17.51 50.29
C ARG A 5 25.76 -16.19 49.75
N SER A 6 24.97 -16.36 48.68
CA SER A 6 23.68 -15.70 48.33
C SER A 6 23.64 -14.27 47.78
N LEU A 7 23.21 -14.15 46.52
CA LEU A 7 22.15 -13.22 46.12
C LEU A 7 21.11 -13.98 45.29
N GLN A 8 19.93 -14.17 45.86
CA GLN A 8 18.70 -14.36 45.11
C GLN A 8 18.46 -13.11 44.25
N ARG A 9 18.16 -13.29 42.95
CA ARG A 9 17.19 -12.41 42.29
C ARG A 9 16.49 -13.20 41.20
N GLY A 10 15.16 -13.18 41.29
CA GLY A 10 14.24 -14.07 40.60
C GLY A 10 14.38 -14.06 39.09
N ALA A 11 14.15 -15.23 38.52
CA ALA A 11 13.67 -15.36 37.16
C ALA A 11 12.24 -14.82 37.13
N THR A 12 12.03 -13.72 36.41
CA THR A 12 10.74 -13.36 35.82
C THR A 12 11.02 -12.57 34.55
N ASP A 13 10.59 -13.18 33.45
CA ASP A 13 10.13 -12.57 32.21
C ASP A 13 11.06 -11.60 31.49
N GLY A 14 11.70 -12.15 30.45
CA GLY A 14 12.18 -11.36 29.33
C GLY A 14 11.00 -10.73 28.61
N ASP A 15 10.65 -9.52 28.99
CA ASP A 15 9.83 -8.63 28.20
C ASP A 15 10.78 -7.59 27.58
N CYS A 16 11.13 -7.80 26.31
CA CYS A 16 11.85 -6.81 25.51
C CYS A 16 10.88 -5.67 25.16
N ASP A 17 10.65 -4.81 26.15
CA ASP A 17 9.80 -3.61 26.07
C ASP A 17 10.52 -2.45 25.36
N CYS A 18 11.08 -2.73 24.17
CA CYS A 18 11.83 -1.75 23.37
C CYS A 18 11.10 -1.32 22.09
N LEU A 19 9.87 -1.80 21.88
CA LEU A 19 9.04 -1.39 20.74
C LEU A 19 7.86 -0.59 21.25
N PRO A 20 7.62 0.64 20.77
CA PRO A 20 6.41 1.38 21.11
C PRO A 20 5.20 0.55 20.66
N ARG A 21 4.46 0.03 21.64
CA ARG A 21 3.18 -0.63 21.41
C ARG A 21 2.21 0.46 20.95
N PRO A 22 1.53 0.32 19.80
CA PRO A 22 0.50 1.28 19.43
C PRO A 22 -0.52 1.30 20.56
N ASP A 23 -0.78 2.50 21.11
CA ASP A 23 -1.73 2.70 22.19
C ASP A 23 -3.05 2.03 21.81
N ALA A 24 -3.48 1.09 22.64
CA ALA A 24 -4.87 0.63 22.61
C ALA A 24 -5.75 1.89 22.75
N PRO A 25 -6.86 2.01 22.01
CA PRO A 25 -7.67 3.22 22.06
C PRO A 25 -8.22 3.37 23.48
N SER A 26 -7.57 4.25 24.24
CA SER A 26 -8.11 4.78 25.48
C SER A 26 -9.38 5.52 25.08
N GLY A 27 -10.51 5.02 25.58
CA GLY A 27 -11.85 5.47 25.21
C GLY A 27 -12.21 6.87 25.72
N ASP A 28 -11.39 7.86 25.38
CA ASP A 28 -11.66 9.29 25.52
C ASP A 28 -11.43 9.95 24.15
N ALA A 29 -12.19 9.52 23.16
CA ALA A 29 -12.38 10.32 21.94
C ALA A 29 -13.29 11.52 22.29
N PRO A 30 -12.92 12.76 21.94
CA PRO A 30 -13.81 13.91 22.14
C PRO A 30 -15.15 13.67 21.44
N PRO A 31 -16.29 14.05 22.05
CA PRO A 31 -17.61 13.86 21.45
C PRO A 31 -17.70 14.71 20.17
N GLY A 32 -17.51 14.07 19.02
CA GLY A 32 -17.46 14.73 17.72
C GLY A 32 -16.39 14.21 16.75
N ALA A 33 -15.48 13.33 17.20
CA ALA A 33 -14.64 12.58 16.26
C ALA A 33 -15.54 11.59 15.51
N ALA A 34 -15.97 11.98 14.29
CA ALA A 34 -16.62 11.07 13.38
C ALA A 34 -15.72 9.83 13.22
N PRO A 35 -16.27 8.60 13.26
CA PRO A 35 -15.47 7.43 12.97
C PRO A 35 -14.82 7.64 11.59
N ALA A 36 -13.51 7.38 11.50
CA ALA A 36 -12.86 7.31 10.19
C ALA A 36 -13.63 6.28 9.37
N THR A 37 -14.43 6.74 8.41
CA THR A 37 -15.09 5.86 7.46
C THR A 37 -13.98 5.18 6.68
N THR A 38 -13.75 3.90 6.99
CA THR A 38 -12.93 3.04 6.16
C THR A 38 -13.70 2.83 4.87
N GLU A 39 -13.46 3.71 3.88
CA GLU A 39 -13.95 3.52 2.53
C GLU A 39 -13.49 2.14 2.04
N PRO A 40 -14.36 1.32 1.43
CA PRO A 40 -14.00 0.02 0.94
C PRO A 40 -12.93 0.17 -0.17
N LEU A 41 -11.83 -0.55 -0.04
CA LEU A 41 -10.80 -0.59 -1.06
C LEU A 41 -11.14 -1.64 -2.12
N THR A 42 -10.86 -1.30 -3.38
CA THR A 42 -11.01 -2.19 -4.53
C THR A 42 -9.64 -2.65 -5.00
N MET A 43 -9.52 -3.95 -5.32
CA MET A 43 -8.29 -4.54 -5.86
C MET A 43 -8.20 -4.29 -7.36
N TYR A 44 -7.14 -3.61 -7.78
CA TYR A 44 -6.83 -3.33 -9.18
C TYR A 44 -5.59 -4.10 -9.63
N MET A 45 -5.48 -4.31 -10.94
CA MET A 45 -4.26 -4.81 -11.56
C MET A 45 -3.85 -3.90 -12.72
N LEU A 46 -2.65 -3.33 -12.63
CA LEU A 46 -1.98 -2.68 -13.75
C LEU A 46 -1.20 -3.72 -14.54
N ARG A 47 -1.47 -3.83 -15.84
CA ARG A 47 -0.64 -4.55 -16.81
C ARG A 47 0.02 -3.54 -17.74
N TYR A 48 1.32 -3.62 -17.93
CA TYR A 48 2.01 -2.69 -18.82
C TYR A 48 3.28 -3.27 -19.42
N ARG A 49 3.73 -2.69 -20.55
CA ARG A 49 5.08 -2.93 -21.07
C ARG A 49 6.05 -2.01 -20.36
N ASP A 50 7.03 -2.57 -19.67
CA ASP A 50 8.08 -1.80 -19.00
C ASP A 50 8.93 -1.00 -20.00
N ALA A 51 9.19 0.27 -19.71
CA ALA A 51 9.93 1.16 -20.59
C ALA A 51 11.44 0.83 -20.68
N TRP A 52 12.02 0.18 -19.68
CA TRP A 52 13.46 -0.12 -19.63
C TRP A 52 13.80 -1.46 -20.25
N PHE A 53 12.99 -2.49 -19.98
CA PHE A 53 13.26 -3.86 -20.37
C PHE A 53 12.33 -4.36 -21.49
N GLY A 54 11.25 -3.63 -21.78
CA GLY A 54 10.29 -4.01 -22.82
C GLY A 54 9.46 -5.26 -22.51
N LEU A 55 9.45 -5.72 -21.26
CA LEU A 55 8.73 -6.89 -20.78
C LEU A 55 7.35 -6.51 -20.23
N GLU A 56 6.39 -7.44 -20.27
CA GLU A 56 5.12 -7.26 -19.56
C GLU A 56 5.35 -7.34 -18.04
N LYS A 57 4.89 -6.33 -17.32
CA LYS A 57 4.79 -6.30 -15.86
C LYS A 57 3.32 -6.31 -15.43
N ARG A 58 3.08 -6.91 -14.27
CA ARG A 58 1.78 -6.94 -13.61
C ARG A 58 1.95 -6.49 -12.17
N VAL A 59 1.17 -5.50 -11.77
CA VAL A 59 1.20 -4.93 -10.42
C VAL A 59 -0.22 -4.96 -9.88
N SER A 60 -0.40 -5.63 -8.74
CA SER A 60 -1.68 -5.67 -8.03
C SER A 60 -1.62 -4.73 -6.84
N PHE A 61 -2.66 -3.91 -6.66
CA PHE A 61 -2.73 -2.92 -5.60
C PHE A 61 -4.18 -2.56 -5.27
N GLU A 62 -4.38 -2.02 -4.08
CA GLU A 62 -5.69 -1.57 -3.62
C GLU A 62 -5.82 -0.05 -3.73
N ALA A 63 -6.99 0.43 -4.16
CA ALA A 63 -7.31 1.85 -4.21
C ALA A 63 -8.80 2.09 -3.91
N ALA A 64 -9.13 3.29 -3.44
CA ALA A 64 -10.51 3.66 -3.10
C ALA A 64 -11.41 3.70 -4.34
N ASP A 65 -10.91 4.24 -5.45
CA ASP A 65 -11.61 4.35 -6.71
C ASP A 65 -10.62 4.35 -7.90
N VAL A 66 -11.17 4.46 -9.12
CA VAL A 66 -10.37 4.48 -10.36
C VAL A 66 -9.45 5.69 -10.42
N ALA A 67 -9.88 6.86 -9.91
CA ALA A 67 -9.06 8.08 -9.95
C ALA A 67 -7.82 7.95 -9.04
N ALA A 68 -8.02 7.42 -7.83
CA ALA A 68 -6.93 7.08 -6.92
C ALA A 68 -5.99 6.03 -7.52
N ALA A 69 -6.55 5.00 -8.19
CA ALA A 69 -5.74 4.00 -8.86
C ALA A 69 -4.86 4.60 -9.98
N LEU A 70 -5.43 5.45 -10.83
CA LEU A 70 -4.70 6.17 -11.88
C LEU A 70 -3.61 7.10 -11.31
N ALA A 71 -3.88 7.74 -10.19
CA ALA A 71 -2.88 8.58 -9.52
C ALA A 71 -1.70 7.76 -8.98
N MET A 72 -1.95 6.57 -8.43
CA MET A 72 -0.89 5.69 -7.91
C MET A 72 0.05 5.19 -9.01
N ILE A 73 -0.49 4.86 -10.20
CA ILE A 73 0.31 4.30 -11.30
C ILE A 73 1.02 5.36 -12.17
N ALA A 74 0.79 6.65 -11.92
CA ALA A 74 1.32 7.73 -12.75
C ALA A 74 2.86 7.80 -12.78
N LEU A 75 3.53 7.19 -11.79
CA LEU A 75 4.99 7.14 -11.67
C LEU A 75 5.60 5.82 -12.17
N GLU A 76 4.78 4.87 -12.60
CA GLU A 76 5.30 3.62 -13.15
C GLU A 76 6.03 3.89 -14.48
N PRO A 77 7.14 3.20 -14.74
CA PRO A 77 7.92 3.35 -15.98
C PRO A 77 7.20 2.65 -17.15
N ILE A 78 6.03 3.17 -17.52
CA ILE A 78 5.18 2.59 -18.56
C ILE A 78 5.74 2.95 -19.95
N GLY A 79 6.06 1.91 -20.71
CA GLY A 79 6.44 1.97 -22.12
C GLY A 79 5.23 2.07 -23.05
N GLU A 80 5.24 1.28 -24.12
CA GLU A 80 4.31 1.43 -25.26
C GLU A 80 2.82 1.24 -24.93
N TRP A 81 2.49 0.45 -23.92
CA TRP A 81 1.09 0.16 -23.58
C TRP A 81 0.89 -0.06 -22.08
N ALA A 82 -0.31 0.27 -21.60
CA ALA A 82 -0.81 -0.10 -20.28
C ALA A 82 -2.33 -0.30 -20.26
N GLU A 83 -2.76 -1.21 -19.40
CA GLU A 83 -4.16 -1.53 -19.11
C GLU A 83 -4.36 -1.57 -17.60
N LEU A 84 -5.44 -0.95 -17.12
CA LEU A 84 -5.90 -1.07 -15.74
C LEU A 84 -7.10 -2.02 -15.71
N LEU A 85 -7.05 -3.00 -14.81
CA LEU A 85 -8.07 -4.02 -14.66
C LEU A 85 -8.69 -3.99 -13.27
N VAL A 86 -9.96 -4.36 -13.19
CA VAL A 86 -10.68 -4.71 -11.96
C VAL A 86 -11.42 -6.02 -12.19
N ASP A 87 -11.36 -6.95 -11.25
CA ASP A 87 -12.01 -8.28 -11.36
C ASP A 87 -11.70 -9.03 -12.67
N GLY A 88 -10.49 -8.81 -13.22
CA GLY A 88 -10.04 -9.42 -14.47
C GLY A 88 -10.56 -8.75 -15.75
N ALA A 89 -11.40 -7.72 -15.65
CA ALA A 89 -11.87 -6.92 -16.79
C ALA A 89 -11.02 -5.65 -16.94
N VAL A 90 -10.69 -5.28 -18.19
CA VAL A 90 -10.04 -4.00 -18.49
C VAL A 90 -11.07 -2.88 -18.31
N ILE A 91 -10.71 -1.87 -17.52
CA ILE A 91 -11.54 -0.68 -17.27
C ILE A 91 -10.91 0.59 -17.82
N CYS A 92 -9.58 0.62 -17.98
CA CYS A 92 -8.90 1.73 -18.62
C CYS A 92 -7.75 1.25 -19.50
N ARG A 93 -7.54 1.92 -20.64
CA ARG A 93 -6.35 1.76 -21.49
C ARG A 93 -5.61 3.08 -21.62
N ARG A 94 -4.28 3.02 -21.60
CA ARG A 94 -3.43 4.20 -21.85
C ARG A 94 -3.36 4.47 -23.35
N GLY A 95 -3.76 5.67 -23.76
CA GLY A 95 -3.53 6.21 -25.09
C GLY A 95 -2.29 7.09 -25.12
N HIS A 96 -1.63 7.14 -26.27
CA HIS A 96 -0.48 8.00 -26.52
C HIS A 96 -0.87 9.14 -27.45
N GLU A 97 -0.51 10.37 -27.10
CA GLU A 97 -0.71 11.53 -27.96
C GLU A 97 0.58 11.82 -28.75
N PRO A 98 0.52 11.90 -30.10
CA PRO A 98 1.67 12.27 -30.90
C PRO A 98 2.25 13.64 -30.52
N GLY A 99 3.55 13.82 -30.74
CA GLY A 99 4.20 15.13 -30.56
C GLY A 99 4.60 15.46 -29.11
N GLY A 100 4.60 14.47 -28.22
CA GLY A 100 5.12 14.62 -26.85
C GLY A 100 4.15 15.29 -25.88
N ALA A 101 2.86 15.36 -26.23
CA ALA A 101 1.81 15.70 -25.28
C ALA A 101 1.66 14.60 -24.22
N PRO A 102 1.07 14.90 -23.05
CA PRO A 102 0.86 13.91 -22.00
C PRO A 102 -0.01 12.76 -22.49
N ASP A 103 0.31 11.56 -22.04
CA ASP A 103 -0.56 10.40 -22.25
C ASP A 103 -1.89 10.57 -21.50
N TYR A 104 -2.91 9.86 -21.99
CA TYR A 104 -4.24 9.89 -21.42
C TYR A 104 -4.76 8.47 -21.15
N TRP A 105 -5.81 8.36 -20.35
CA TRP A 105 -6.49 7.11 -20.06
C TRP A 105 -7.90 7.15 -20.62
N VAL A 106 -8.27 6.12 -21.37
CA VAL A 106 -9.61 5.93 -21.92
C VAL A 106 -10.31 4.86 -21.09
N VAL A 107 -11.53 5.16 -20.63
CA VAL A 107 -12.40 4.21 -19.94
C VAL A 107 -13.09 3.32 -20.97
N ASP A 108 -13.11 2.01 -20.73
CA ASP A 108 -13.80 1.00 -21.57
C ASP A 108 -15.31 0.94 -21.29
#